data_AF-A0A1T4MIS2-F1
#
_entry.id   AF-A0A1T4MIS2-F1
#
_cell.length_a   1.000
_cell.length_b   1.000
_cell.length_c   1.000
_cell.angle_alpha   90.00
_cell.angle_beta   90.00
_cell.angle_gamma   90.00
#
_symmetry.space_group_name_H-M   'P 1'
#
loop_
_entity.id
_entity.type
_entity.pdbx_description
1 polymer ?
#
loop_
_entity_poly.entity_id
_entity_poly.type
_entity_poly.pdbx_seq_one_letter_code
_entity_poly.pdbx_strand_id
1 'polypeptide(L)'
;MQFWMKFGVVLIAALGISGCSSGNFMVYKDSKHFYVTSTGPELKRILCDTGDMDKIAKESQLPAPLQKDLKDGICNSNKVKERLLATLEGMTKEQRTALKTAFQQNGYDINVVANC
;
A
#
# COMPACT_ATOMS: atom_id res chain seq x y z
N MET A 1 -41.60 -34.72 -30.11
CA MET A 1 -40.98 -34.66 -28.76
C MET A 1 -39.56 -35.20 -28.90
N GLN A 2 -38.57 -34.31 -28.97
CA GLN A 2 -37.19 -34.66 -29.32
C GLN A 2 -36.24 -34.12 -28.25
N PHE A 3 -35.31 -35.00 -27.88
CA PHE A 3 -34.44 -35.02 -26.71
C PHE A 3 -33.78 -33.68 -26.32
N TRP A 4 -33.93 -33.33 -25.05
CA TRP A 4 -33.20 -32.26 -24.35
C TRP A 4 -31.68 -32.48 -24.40
N MET A 5 -30.95 -31.53 -24.98
CA MET A 5 -29.51 -31.39 -24.78
C MET A 5 -29.25 -30.90 -23.34
N LYS A 6 -28.72 -31.79 -22.49
CA LYS A 6 -28.12 -31.40 -21.21
C LYS A 6 -26.61 -31.21 -21.40
N PHE A 7 -26.21 -30.06 -21.94
CA PHE A 7 -24.83 -29.58 -21.83
C PHE A 7 -24.71 -28.70 -20.59
N GLY A 8 -24.50 -29.34 -19.44
CA GLY A 8 -24.19 -28.67 -18.18
C GLY A 8 -22.69 -28.60 -17.96
N VAL A 9 -22.00 -27.72 -18.67
CA VAL A 9 -20.64 -27.30 -18.34
C VAL A 9 -20.68 -25.81 -18.07
N VAL A 10 -21.02 -25.43 -16.84
CA VAL A 10 -20.77 -24.07 -16.34
C VAL A 10 -19.39 -24.08 -15.73
N LEU A 11 -18.39 -23.84 -16.59
CA LEU A 11 -17.04 -23.44 -16.18
C LEU A 11 -17.17 -22.19 -15.32
N ILE A 12 -16.98 -22.34 -14.01
CA ILE A 12 -16.74 -21.22 -13.10
C ILE A 12 -15.39 -20.65 -13.49
N ALA A 13 -15.40 -19.69 -14.42
CA ALA A 13 -14.28 -18.81 -14.68
C ALA A 13 -14.11 -17.94 -13.43
N ALA A 14 -13.40 -18.47 -12.43
CA ALA A 14 -12.73 -17.68 -11.43
C ALA A 14 -11.65 -16.88 -12.19
N LEU A 15 -12.08 -15.78 -12.81
CA LEU A 15 -11.19 -14.74 -13.28
C LEU A 15 -10.48 -14.22 -12.04
N GLY A 16 -9.32 -14.83 -11.77
CA GLY A 16 -8.31 -14.25 -10.91
C GLY A 16 -8.00 -12.89 -11.49
N ILE A 17 -8.61 -11.86 -10.90
CA ILE A 17 -8.13 -10.51 -11.02
C ILE A 17 -6.82 -10.52 -10.24
N SER A 18 -5.75 -11.01 -10.87
CA SER A 18 -4.39 -10.61 -10.56
C SER A 18 -4.30 -9.15 -10.97
N GLY A 19 -5.02 -8.28 -10.26
CA GLY A 19 -4.75 -6.87 -10.25
C GLY A 19 -3.40 -6.79 -9.59
N CYS A 20 -2.37 -6.46 -10.36
CA CYS A 20 -1.14 -6.04 -9.74
C CYS A 20 -1.54 -4.89 -8.79
N SER A 21 -0.99 -4.95 -7.60
CA SER A 21 -0.97 -3.79 -6.75
C SER A 21 0.51 -3.62 -6.63
N SER A 22 1.07 -2.72 -7.46
CA SER A 22 2.41 -2.19 -7.20
C SER A 22 2.54 -2.05 -5.69
N GLY A 23 3.41 -2.85 -5.06
CA GLY A 23 3.57 -2.85 -3.60
C GLY A 23 3.90 -1.45 -3.09
N ASN A 24 4.47 -0.63 -3.97
CA ASN A 24 4.73 0.78 -3.76
C ASN A 24 3.54 1.66 -4.22
N PHE A 25 3.26 2.72 -3.47
CA PHE A 25 2.28 3.73 -3.88
C PHE A 25 2.86 5.13 -3.72
N MET A 26 2.34 6.06 -4.53
CA MET A 26 2.73 7.46 -4.50
C MET A 26 1.72 8.25 -3.67
N VAL A 27 2.23 9.08 -2.79
CA VAL A 27 1.44 10.01 -1.98
C VAL A 27 1.78 11.44 -2.36
N TYR A 28 0.83 12.33 -2.10
CA TYR A 28 0.94 13.76 -2.35
C TYR A 28 0.52 14.56 -1.13
N LYS A 29 1.35 15.53 -0.74
CA LYS A 29 1.06 16.50 0.32
C LYS A 29 1.90 17.74 0.09
N ASP A 30 1.35 18.92 0.38
CA ASP A 30 2.04 20.22 0.29
C ASP A 30 2.73 20.47 -1.06
N SER A 31 2.04 20.17 -2.17
CA SER A 31 2.57 20.31 -3.54
C SER A 31 3.75 19.39 -3.89
N LYS A 32 3.95 18.31 -3.12
CA LYS A 32 5.03 17.33 -3.33
C LYS A 32 4.48 15.93 -3.52
N HIS A 33 4.95 15.27 -4.58
CA HIS A 33 4.67 13.86 -4.86
C HIS A 33 5.89 13.02 -4.53
N PHE A 34 5.68 11.89 -3.87
CA PHE A 34 6.75 10.94 -3.58
C PHE A 34 6.19 9.53 -3.42
N TYR A 35 7.00 8.55 -3.83
CA TYR A 35 6.76 7.17 -3.46
C TYR A 35 7.06 6.97 -1.98
N VAL A 36 6.26 6.16 -1.30
CA VAL A 36 6.49 5.85 0.13
C VAL A 36 7.83 5.16 0.34
N THR A 37 8.33 4.44 -0.67
CA THR A 37 9.67 3.82 -0.66
C THR A 37 10.82 4.76 -1.02
N SER A 38 10.56 6.03 -1.34
CA SER A 38 11.61 6.98 -1.71
C SER A 38 12.57 7.23 -0.56
N THR A 39 13.84 7.50 -0.87
CA THR A 39 14.86 7.76 0.16
C THR A 39 15.19 9.25 0.33
N GLY A 40 14.53 10.13 -0.42
CA GLY A 40 14.82 11.56 -0.42
C GLY A 40 14.65 12.26 0.94
N PRO A 41 15.39 13.36 1.18
CA PRO A 41 15.30 14.15 2.42
C PRO A 41 13.92 14.80 2.60
N GLU A 42 13.23 15.10 1.51
CA GLU A 42 11.90 15.70 1.53
C GLU A 42 10.84 14.75 2.09
N LEU A 43 10.88 13.46 1.70
CA LEU A 43 10.00 12.43 2.28
C LEU A 43 10.19 12.36 3.79
N LYS A 44 11.46 12.29 4.21
CA LYS A 44 11.81 12.21 5.62
C LYS A 44 11.27 13.44 6.36
N ARG A 45 11.42 14.63 5.80
CA ARG A 45 10.92 15.86 6.42
C ARG A 45 9.41 15.83 6.61
N ILE A 46 8.67 15.45 5.57
CA ILE A 46 7.20 15.50 5.57
C ILE A 46 6.57 14.38 6.40
N LEU A 47 7.20 13.20 6.47
CA LEU A 47 6.65 12.07 7.22
C LEU A 47 7.25 11.93 8.63
N CYS A 48 8.55 12.13 8.78
CA CYS A 48 9.25 11.79 10.01
C CYS A 48 9.46 13.00 10.90
N ASP A 49 9.95 14.11 10.35
CA ASP A 49 10.27 15.29 11.16
C ASP A 49 9.00 16.00 11.68
N THR A 50 7.87 15.85 10.97
CA THR A 50 6.53 16.32 11.40
C THR A 50 5.81 15.34 12.35
N GLY A 51 6.32 14.11 12.49
CA GLY A 51 5.66 13.04 13.23
C GLY A 51 4.45 12.40 12.53
N ASP A 52 4.19 12.73 11.27
CA ASP A 52 3.04 12.17 10.54
C ASP A 52 3.13 10.66 10.34
N MET A 53 4.33 10.11 10.18
CA MET A 53 4.54 8.66 10.08
C MET A 53 4.14 7.93 11.36
N ASP A 54 4.38 8.53 12.53
CA ASP A 54 3.96 7.93 13.81
C ASP A 54 2.44 7.89 13.94
N LYS A 55 1.75 8.95 13.48
CA LYS A 55 0.27 8.99 13.42
C LYS A 55 -0.26 7.96 12.44
N ILE A 56 0.24 7.96 11.20
CA ILE A 56 -0.17 7.06 10.12
C ILE A 56 0.03 5.60 10.55
N ALA A 57 1.19 5.25 11.12
CA ALA A 57 1.45 3.89 11.56
C ALA A 57 0.45 3.45 12.64
N LYS A 58 0.17 4.31 13.62
CA LYS A 58 -0.78 4.03 14.69
C LYS A 58 -2.23 3.92 14.18
N GLU A 59 -2.65 4.84 13.32
CA GLU A 59 -4.01 4.92 12.78
C GLU A 59 -4.29 3.87 11.71
N SER A 60 -3.27 3.35 11.04
CA SER A 60 -3.41 2.23 10.09
C SER A 60 -3.92 0.94 10.74
N GLN A 61 -3.90 0.84 12.08
CA GLN A 61 -4.27 -0.35 12.84
C GLN A 61 -3.55 -1.62 12.38
N LEU A 62 -2.38 -1.47 11.72
CA LEU A 62 -1.54 -2.59 11.33
C LEU A 62 -1.00 -3.31 12.57
N PRO A 63 -0.64 -4.59 12.47
CA PRO A 63 0.11 -5.27 13.51
C PRO A 63 1.34 -4.47 13.96
N ALA A 64 1.61 -4.42 15.27
CA ALA A 64 2.71 -3.64 15.83
C ALA A 64 4.09 -3.89 15.16
N PRO A 65 4.44 -5.12 14.74
CA PRO A 65 5.66 -5.36 13.97
C PRO A 65 5.69 -4.61 12.64
N LEU A 66 4.57 -4.58 11.90
CA LEU A 66 4.46 -3.87 10.62
C LEU A 66 4.47 -2.34 10.82
N GLN A 67 3.85 -1.82 11.87
CA GLN A 67 3.95 -0.41 12.21
C GLN A 67 5.40 0.01 12.45
N LYS A 68 6.15 -0.80 13.21
CA LYS A 68 7.56 -0.59 13.48
C LYS A 68 8.40 -0.68 12.20
N ASP A 69 8.21 -1.72 11.39
CA ASP A 69 8.97 -1.91 10.16
C ASP A 69 8.73 -0.78 9.15
N LEU A 70 7.49 -0.28 9.03
CA LEU A 70 7.16 0.88 8.21
C LEU A 70 7.88 2.14 8.70
N LYS A 71 7.78 2.43 10.00
CA LYS A 71 8.43 3.58 10.62
C LYS A 71 9.94 3.51 10.43
N ASP A 72 10.55 2.38 10.72
CA ASP A 72 12.00 2.19 10.61
C ASP A 72 12.44 2.26 9.13
N GLY A 73 11.65 1.69 8.22
CA GLY A 73 11.92 1.73 6.78
C GLY A 73 11.83 3.13 6.15
N ILE A 74 10.96 4.00 6.67
CA ILE A 74 10.74 5.35 6.14
C ILE A 74 11.63 6.39 6.83
N CYS A 75 11.78 6.28 8.16
CA CYS A 75 12.37 7.34 9.00
C CYS A 75 13.79 7.10 9.48
N ASN A 76 14.30 5.87 9.44
CA ASN A 76 15.67 5.58 9.89
C ASN A 76 16.72 6.07 8.86
N SER A 77 17.91 6.44 9.33
CA SER A 77 19.04 6.86 8.49
C SER A 77 19.63 5.71 7.66
N ASN A 78 19.52 4.46 8.15
CA ASN A 78 20.05 3.27 7.50
C ASN A 78 18.99 2.54 6.64
N LYS A 79 18.10 3.30 6.00
CA LYS A 79 17.00 2.75 5.22
C LYS A 79 17.47 2.04 3.96
N VAL A 80 16.89 0.87 3.70
CA VAL A 80 17.10 0.07 2.48
C VAL A 80 15.76 0.04 1.74
N LYS A 81 15.71 0.65 0.55
CA LYS A 81 14.49 0.79 -0.25
C LYS A 81 13.83 -0.57 -0.51
N GLU A 82 14.66 -1.57 -0.83
CA GLU A 82 14.25 -2.94 -1.15
C GLU A 82 13.59 -3.61 0.05
N ARG A 83 14.05 -3.32 1.27
CA ARG A 83 13.43 -3.85 2.50
C ARG A 83 12.05 -3.27 2.70
N LEU A 84 11.89 -1.95 2.55
CA LEU A 84 10.58 -1.30 2.68
C LEU A 84 9.62 -1.76 1.57
N LEU A 85 10.11 -1.96 0.35
CA LEU A 85 9.33 -2.53 -0.74
C LEU A 85 8.86 -3.96 -0.40
N ALA A 86 9.76 -4.82 0.08
CA ALA A 86 9.42 -6.17 0.50
C ALA A 86 8.40 -6.19 1.66
N THR A 87 8.52 -5.27 2.61
CA THR A 87 7.51 -5.09 3.68
C THR A 87 6.15 -4.75 3.10
N LEU A 88 6.07 -3.83 2.13
CA LEU A 88 4.80 -3.45 1.48
C LEU A 88 4.23 -4.55 0.57
N GLU A 89 5.09 -5.31 -0.11
CA GLU A 89 4.69 -6.45 -0.94
C GLU A 89 4.13 -7.60 -0.11
N GLY A 90 4.74 -7.86 1.05
CA GLY A 90 4.31 -8.88 2.01
C GLY A 90 3.02 -8.55 2.76
N MET A 91 2.49 -7.34 2.65
CA MET A 91 1.20 -6.97 3.24
C MET A 91 0.03 -7.62 2.50
N THR A 92 -0.99 -8.00 3.26
CA THR A 92 -2.29 -8.37 2.67
C THR A 92 -2.94 -7.16 2.00
N LYS A 93 -3.96 -7.41 1.18
CA LYS A 93 -4.73 -6.34 0.54
C LYS A 93 -5.39 -5.43 1.57
N GLU A 94 -5.92 -6.01 2.64
CA GLU A 94 -6.58 -5.29 3.74
C GLU A 94 -5.58 -4.40 4.49
N GLN A 95 -4.38 -4.92 4.77
CA GLN A 95 -3.30 -4.16 5.39
C GLN A 95 -2.84 -2.98 4.51
N ARG A 96 -2.67 -3.21 3.21
CA ARG A 96 -2.34 -2.13 2.26
C ARG A 96 -3.44 -1.08 2.19
N THR A 97 -4.71 -1.51 2.14
CA THR A 97 -5.84 -0.58 2.14
C THR A 97 -5.88 0.22 3.44
N ALA A 98 -5.68 -0.42 4.60
CA ALA A 98 -5.67 0.27 5.89
C ALA A 98 -4.53 1.31 5.99
N LEU A 99 -3.34 0.96 5.50
CA LEU A 99 -2.22 1.90 5.40
C LEU A 99 -2.56 3.10 4.50
N LYS A 100 -3.11 2.84 3.31
CA LYS A 100 -3.53 3.88 2.36
C LYS A 100 -4.60 4.79 2.98
N THR A 101 -5.61 4.22 3.64
CA THR A 101 -6.65 4.99 4.35
C THR A 101 -6.05 5.88 5.44
N ALA A 102 -5.07 5.39 6.21
CA ALA A 102 -4.41 6.20 7.23
C ALA A 102 -3.62 7.38 6.63
N PHE A 103 -2.94 7.18 5.51
CA PHE A 103 -2.33 8.29 4.76
C PHE A 103 -3.40 9.33 4.35
N GLN A 104 -4.53 8.90 3.80
CA GLN A 104 -5.62 9.81 3.41
C GLN A 104 -6.21 10.58 4.59
N GLN A 105 -6.42 9.91 5.73
CA GLN A 105 -6.90 10.55 6.96
C GLN A 105 -5.93 11.60 7.52
N ASN A 106 -4.63 11.48 7.21
CA ASN A 106 -3.59 12.44 7.59
C ASN A 106 -3.30 13.50 6.50
N GLY A 107 -4.22 13.66 5.53
CA GLY A 107 -4.18 14.71 4.52
C GLY A 107 -3.24 14.41 3.34
N TYR A 108 -2.94 13.14 3.06
CA TYR A 108 -2.19 12.73 1.88
C TYR A 108 -3.13 12.22 0.78
N ASP A 109 -2.99 12.75 -0.43
CA ASP A 109 -3.66 12.17 -1.59
C ASP A 109 -2.86 10.96 -2.09
N ILE A 110 -3.55 9.89 -2.45
CA ILE A 110 -2.93 8.69 -3.01
C ILE A 110 -3.20 8.64 -4.49
N ASN A 111 -2.14 8.60 -5.30
CA ASN A 111 -2.30 8.46 -6.72
C ASN A 111 -2.61 6.99 -7.07
N VAL A 112 -3.91 6.68 -7.20
CA VAL A 112 -4.44 5.35 -7.48
C VAL A 112 -4.18 4.90 -8.92
N VAL A 113 -3.65 5.77 -9.79
CA VAL A 113 -3.38 5.45 -11.21
C VAL A 113 -2.17 4.51 -11.39
N ALA A 114 -1.34 4.34 -10.36
CA ALA A 114 -0.25 3.35 -10.34
C ALA A 114 -0.66 2.01 -9.70
N ASN A 115 -1.96 1.70 -9.67
CA ASN A 115 -2.53 0.54 -9.00
C ASN A 115 -3.13 -0.43 -10.04
N CYS A 116 -2.30 -0.79 -11.02
CA CYS A 116 -2.52 -1.95 -11.88
C CYS A 116 -1.71 -3.10 -11.37
#